data_AF-A0A2P6NUH6-F1
#
_entry.id   AF-A0A2P6NUH6-F1
#
_cell.length_a   1.000
_cell.length_b   1.000
_cell.length_c   1.000
_cell.angle_alpha   90.00
_cell.angle_beta   90.00
_cell.angle_gamma   90.00
#
_symmetry.space_group_name_H-M   'P 1'
#
loop_
_entity.id
_entity.type
_entity.pdbx_description
1 polymer ?
#
loop_
_entity_poly.entity_id
_entity_poly.type
_entity_poly.pdbx_seq_one_letter_code
_entity_poly.pdbx_strand_id
1 'polypeptide(L)'
;MNGQPVYMQCKNSTGLWGPGPMCHALNEELHFLYGVDHLINCQWFIETNAQYNFFKRLIDREALYGSTAYIPFSLPVWGIVEADHIHIDIHINFVLHAERGQILGIAAYPVRDKFMPAKLMSVVPIHGLVKWFAGHTFRDYYPHTTFRTGSTLDLYFAVIFGWCIMVFLLTTMLLVWYYRNHLRPKLLRSVLKNE
;
A
#
# COMPACT_ATOMS: atom_id res chain seq x y z
N MET A 1 -5.56 -1.35 7.95
CA MET A 1 -5.17 -0.12 7.24
C MET A 1 -5.84 0.02 5.88
N ASN A 2 -6.16 -1.07 5.17
CA ASN A 2 -6.87 -0.95 3.89
C ASN A 2 -8.17 -0.15 4.03
N GLY A 3 -8.41 0.79 3.11
CA GLY A 3 -9.59 1.66 3.10
C GLY A 3 -9.56 2.82 4.12
N GLN A 4 -8.46 3.01 4.86
CA GLN A 4 -8.32 4.20 5.71
C GLN A 4 -7.95 5.42 4.87
N PRO A 5 -8.50 6.61 5.18
CA PRO A 5 -8.17 7.83 4.46
C PRO A 5 -6.72 8.26 4.74
N VAL A 6 -6.01 8.62 3.68
CA VAL A 6 -4.66 9.18 3.66
C VAL A 6 -4.77 10.61 3.17
N TYR A 7 -4.62 11.57 4.08
CA TYR A 7 -4.74 12.99 3.77
C TYR A 7 -3.48 13.53 3.13
N MET A 8 -3.65 14.33 2.09
CA MET A 8 -2.56 15.08 1.49
C MET A 8 -2.22 16.29 2.37
N GLN A 9 -0.93 16.58 2.52
CA GLN A 9 -0.45 17.80 3.19
C GLN A 9 0.38 18.64 2.22
N CYS A 10 0.24 19.96 2.34
CA CYS A 10 0.94 20.92 1.52
C CYS A 10 1.87 21.79 2.38
N LYS A 11 3.10 21.97 1.91
CA LYS A 11 4.03 22.91 2.52
C LYS A 11 3.69 24.32 2.03
N ASN A 12 3.44 25.23 2.96
CA ASN A 12 3.12 26.62 2.63
C ASN A 12 4.40 27.44 2.30
N SER A 13 4.25 28.71 1.97
CA SER A 13 5.37 29.62 1.67
C SER A 13 6.33 29.84 2.84
N THR A 14 5.87 29.63 4.09
CA THR A 14 6.72 29.72 5.29
C THR A 14 7.44 28.41 5.60
N GLY A 15 7.24 27.37 4.79
CA GLY A 15 7.83 26.06 4.99
C GLY A 15 7.12 25.19 6.01
N LEU A 16 5.99 25.64 6.57
CA LEU A 16 5.15 24.86 7.48
C LEU A 16 4.21 23.93 6.68
N TRP A 17 4.01 22.73 7.20
CA TRP A 17 3.05 21.79 6.65
C TRP A 17 1.64 22.15 7.13
N GLY A 18 0.71 22.19 6.19
CA GLY A 18 -0.70 22.40 6.44
C GLY A 18 -1.56 21.39 5.68
N PRO A 19 -2.88 21.51 5.80
CA PRO A 19 -3.81 20.68 5.06
C PRO A 19 -3.60 20.82 3.55
N GLY A 20 -3.93 19.76 2.82
CA GLY A 20 -3.95 19.77 1.36
C GLY A 20 -5.08 20.66 0.82
N PRO A 21 -5.25 20.70 -0.52
CA PRO A 21 -6.38 21.37 -1.13
C PRO A 21 -7.72 20.79 -0.65
N MET A 22 -8.68 21.66 -0.32
CA MET A 22 -10.03 21.28 0.06
C MET A 22 -10.89 20.99 -1.18
N CYS A 23 -11.64 19.90 -1.16
CA CYS A 23 -12.65 19.58 -2.14
C CYS A 23 -13.95 20.31 -1.80
N HIS A 24 -14.25 21.37 -2.55
CA HIS A 24 -15.34 22.30 -2.28
C HIS A 24 -16.71 21.62 -2.14
N ALA A 25 -17.04 20.67 -3.02
CA ALA A 25 -18.32 19.96 -3.00
C ALA A 25 -18.52 19.08 -1.76
N LEU A 26 -17.44 18.54 -1.20
CA LEU A 26 -17.48 17.62 -0.05
C LEU A 26 -17.18 18.33 1.28
N ASN A 27 -16.61 19.54 1.22
CA ASN A 27 -16.08 20.24 2.38
C ASN A 27 -15.05 19.40 3.17
N GLU A 28 -14.25 18.61 2.45
CA GLU A 28 -13.24 17.72 3.00
C GLU A 28 -11.89 17.92 2.30
N GLU A 29 -10.80 17.63 3.00
CA GLU A 29 -9.46 17.59 2.41
C GLU A 29 -9.35 16.48 1.36
N LEU A 30 -8.58 16.73 0.30
CA LEU A 30 -8.23 15.69 -0.65
C LEU A 30 -7.51 14.55 0.07
N HIS A 31 -8.12 13.37 0.02
CA HIS A 31 -7.59 12.16 0.63
C HIS A 31 -7.69 10.97 -0.33
N PHE A 32 -6.84 9.98 -0.10
CA PHE A 32 -6.86 8.71 -0.80
C PHE A 32 -7.25 7.58 0.15
N LEU A 33 -7.97 6.59 -0.34
CA LEU A 33 -8.20 5.38 0.44
C LEU A 33 -6.99 4.45 0.31
N TYR A 34 -6.32 4.17 1.43
CA TYR A 34 -5.10 3.36 1.45
C TYR A 34 -5.36 1.97 0.83
N GLY A 35 -4.60 1.62 -0.21
CA GLY A 35 -4.68 0.33 -0.89
C GLY A 35 -5.97 0.08 -1.67
N VAL A 36 -6.74 1.13 -1.97
CA VAL A 36 -7.99 1.04 -2.73
C VAL A 36 -7.87 1.89 -3.99
N ASP A 37 -7.93 1.23 -5.14
CA ASP A 37 -8.05 1.89 -6.43
C ASP A 37 -9.39 2.63 -6.49
N HIS A 38 -9.37 3.90 -6.85
CA HIS A 38 -10.58 4.68 -6.99
C HIS A 38 -10.38 5.84 -7.94
N LEU A 39 -11.50 6.35 -8.47
CA LEU A 39 -11.50 7.59 -9.21
C LEU A 39 -11.64 8.74 -8.20
N ILE A 40 -10.69 9.65 -8.20
CA ILE A 40 -10.84 10.92 -7.47
C ILE A 40 -11.67 11.88 -8.31
N ASN A 41 -12.52 12.64 -7.61
CA ASN A 41 -13.26 13.75 -8.19
C ASN A 41 -13.38 14.84 -7.13
N CYS A 42 -12.63 15.92 -7.30
CA CYS A 42 -12.49 17.00 -6.34
C CYS A 42 -12.68 18.34 -7.05
N GLN A 43 -13.41 19.26 -6.43
CA GLN A 43 -13.61 20.60 -6.98
C GLN A 43 -12.77 21.60 -6.19
N TRP A 44 -11.81 22.24 -6.84
CA TRP A 44 -10.99 23.28 -6.21
C TRP A 44 -11.58 24.65 -6.49
N PHE A 45 -11.98 25.35 -5.43
CA PHE A 45 -12.49 26.71 -5.53
C PHE A 45 -11.35 27.71 -5.39
N ILE A 46 -11.14 28.53 -6.42
CA ILE A 46 -10.11 29.57 -6.43
C ILE A 46 -10.71 30.86 -5.88
N GLU A 47 -10.86 30.93 -4.56
CA GLU A 47 -11.46 32.08 -3.88
C GLU A 47 -10.46 33.24 -3.75
N THR A 48 -9.19 32.91 -3.48
CA THR A 48 -8.18 33.90 -3.12
C THR A 48 -7.09 34.06 -4.18
N ASN A 49 -6.48 35.25 -4.25
CA ASN A 49 -5.28 35.50 -5.06
C ASN A 49 -4.13 34.55 -4.73
N ALA A 50 -4.01 34.13 -3.46
CA ALA A 50 -3.00 33.17 -3.03
C ALA A 50 -3.19 31.80 -3.70
N GLN A 51 -4.43 31.31 -3.78
CA GLN A 51 -4.76 30.06 -4.50
C GLN A 51 -4.54 30.21 -6.01
N TYR A 52 -4.95 31.32 -6.61
CA TYR A 52 -4.75 31.56 -8.03
C TYR A 52 -3.26 31.59 -8.40
N ASN A 53 -2.43 32.31 -7.63
CA ASN A 53 -0.98 32.34 -7.81
C ASN A 53 -0.33 30.98 -7.52
N PHE A 54 -0.91 30.18 -6.64
CA PHE A 54 -0.47 28.81 -6.41
C PHE A 54 -0.63 27.95 -7.67
N PHE A 55 -1.78 28.01 -8.35
CA PHE A 55 -1.97 27.30 -9.62
C PHE A 55 -1.01 27.79 -10.71
N LYS A 56 -0.75 29.10 -10.80
CA LYS A 56 0.28 29.62 -11.73
C LYS A 56 1.65 28.99 -11.49
N ARG A 57 2.12 28.98 -10.24
CA ARG A 57 3.40 28.34 -9.89
C ARG A 57 3.44 26.83 -10.16
N LEU A 58 2.30 26.14 -10.02
CA LEU A 58 2.20 24.72 -10.40
C LEU A 58 2.39 24.52 -11.90
N ILE A 59 1.76 25.38 -12.72
CA ILE A 59 1.89 25.37 -14.18
C ILE A 59 3.33 25.70 -14.60
N ASP A 60 3.93 26.70 -13.95
CA ASP A 60 5.31 27.15 -14.19
C ASP A 60 6.38 26.19 -13.63
N ARG A 61 5.95 25.12 -12.94
CA ARG A 61 6.79 24.07 -12.33
C ARG A 61 7.75 24.57 -11.24
N GLU A 62 7.41 25.67 -10.59
CA GLU A 62 8.25 26.28 -9.54
C GLU A 62 8.03 25.65 -8.15
N ALA A 63 6.99 24.83 -7.98
CA ALA A 63 6.63 24.23 -6.70
C ALA A 63 7.22 22.82 -6.53
N LEU A 64 8.32 22.71 -5.80
CA LEU A 64 8.83 21.44 -5.28
C LEU A 64 8.34 21.22 -3.85
N TYR A 65 7.84 20.01 -3.56
CA TYR A 65 7.36 19.63 -2.24
C TYR A 65 8.29 18.60 -1.62
N GLY A 66 8.66 18.78 -0.35
CA GLY A 66 9.19 17.66 0.44
C GLY A 66 9.69 17.93 1.86
N SER A 67 9.60 16.90 2.71
CA SER A 67 10.31 16.76 4.01
C SER A 67 10.30 15.31 4.53
N THR A 68 10.93 15.10 5.67
CA THR A 68 11.65 13.90 6.15
C THR A 68 10.84 12.79 6.83
N ALA A 69 9.51 12.91 6.90
CA ALA A 69 8.63 11.89 7.51
C ALA A 69 7.48 11.42 6.60
N TYR A 70 7.43 11.95 5.38
CA TYR A 70 6.38 11.75 4.39
C TYR A 70 7.04 11.49 3.05
N ILE A 71 6.32 10.90 2.09
CA ILE A 71 6.86 10.78 0.74
C ILE A 71 6.62 12.10 0.02
N PRO A 72 7.68 12.87 -0.26
CA PRO A 72 7.56 14.11 -0.98
C PRO A 72 7.17 13.84 -2.43
N PHE A 73 6.16 14.54 -2.96
CA PHE A 73 5.85 14.50 -4.37
C PHE A 73 5.32 15.84 -4.87
N SER A 74 5.62 16.17 -6.12
CA SER A 74 5.02 17.31 -6.80
C SER A 74 3.71 16.92 -7.45
N LEU A 75 2.74 17.84 -7.45
CA LEU A 75 1.56 17.79 -8.32
C LEU A 75 1.91 18.47 -9.65
N PRO A 76 2.30 17.73 -10.69
CA PRO A 76 2.42 18.31 -12.02
C PRO A 76 1.04 18.72 -12.52
N VAL A 77 0.87 20.01 -12.76
CA VAL A 77 -0.30 20.57 -13.43
C VAL A 77 0.12 21.04 -14.81
N TRP A 78 -0.58 20.58 -15.84
CA TRP A 78 -0.42 21.15 -17.17
C TRP A 78 -1.36 22.34 -17.34
N GLY A 79 -0.88 23.39 -17.98
CA GLY A 79 -1.67 24.59 -18.18
C GLY A 79 -0.97 25.64 -19.02
N ILE A 80 -1.71 26.72 -19.28
CA ILE A 80 -1.22 27.92 -19.96
C ILE A 80 -1.65 29.11 -19.11
N VAL A 81 -0.71 30.01 -18.84
CA VAL A 81 -0.98 31.24 -18.11
C VAL A 81 -1.30 32.34 -19.12
N GLU A 82 -2.52 32.86 -19.08
CA GLU A 82 -2.96 34.01 -19.89
C GLU A 82 -2.99 35.28 -19.04
N ALA A 83 -3.25 36.42 -19.68
CA ALA A 83 -3.27 37.72 -19.02
C ALA A 83 -4.36 37.85 -17.94
N ASP A 84 -5.56 37.32 -18.21
CA ASP A 84 -6.77 37.47 -17.39
C ASP A 84 -7.24 36.17 -16.73
N HIS A 85 -6.76 35.01 -17.20
CA HIS A 85 -7.13 33.69 -16.67
C HIS A 85 -5.99 32.68 -16.84
N ILE A 86 -6.20 31.45 -16.36
CA ILE A 86 -5.29 30.32 -16.60
C ILE A 86 -6.08 29.18 -17.22
N HIS A 87 -5.49 28.47 -18.16
CA HIS A 87 -6.00 27.21 -18.66
C HIS A 87 -5.37 26.07 -17.88
N ILE A 88 -6.17 25.21 -17.26
CA ILE A 88 -5.69 24.11 -16.42
C ILE A 88 -6.20 22.78 -16.97
N ASP A 89 -5.31 21.81 -17.12
CA ASP A 89 -5.67 20.42 -17.39
C ASP A 89 -6.29 19.78 -16.14
N ILE A 90 -7.47 19.20 -16.31
CA ILE A 90 -8.33 18.77 -15.20
C ILE A 90 -8.14 17.30 -14.81
N HIS A 91 -7.27 16.56 -15.48
CA HIS A 91 -7.11 15.13 -15.31
C HIS A 91 -5.71 14.80 -14.75
N ILE A 92 -5.66 14.34 -13.50
CA ILE A 92 -4.42 13.98 -12.80
C ILE A 92 -4.56 12.58 -12.22
N ASN A 93 -3.72 11.67 -12.70
CA ASN A 93 -3.62 10.32 -12.15
C ASN A 93 -2.57 10.25 -11.04
N PHE A 94 -2.80 9.33 -10.10
CA PHE A 94 -1.91 9.06 -8.98
C PHE A 94 -1.51 7.59 -8.99
N VAL A 95 -0.22 7.35 -8.77
CA VAL A 95 0.37 6.03 -8.64
C VAL A 95 1.04 5.95 -7.28
N LEU A 96 0.58 5.02 -6.45
CA LEU A 96 1.09 4.84 -5.09
C LEU A 96 1.68 3.44 -4.96
N HIS A 97 2.87 3.37 -4.40
CA HIS A 97 3.52 2.12 -4.02
C HIS A 97 3.42 1.97 -2.52
N ALA A 98 3.02 0.79 -2.04
CA ALA A 98 2.86 0.55 -0.61
C ALA A 98 3.24 -0.88 -0.21
N GLU A 99 3.72 -1.03 1.02
CA GLU A 99 4.08 -2.32 1.60
C GLU A 99 3.84 -2.29 3.12
N ARG A 100 3.22 -3.35 3.66
CA ARG A 100 3.03 -3.54 5.11
C ARG A 100 2.41 -2.34 5.86
N GLY A 101 1.49 -1.63 5.22
CA GLY A 101 0.82 -0.46 5.82
C GLY A 101 1.58 0.85 5.67
N GLN A 102 2.71 0.85 4.97
CA GLN A 102 3.51 2.04 4.69
C GLN A 102 3.44 2.35 3.20
N ILE A 103 3.29 3.64 2.88
CA ILE A 103 3.48 4.13 1.52
C ILE A 103 5.00 4.19 1.31
N LEU A 104 5.48 3.66 0.17
CA LEU A 104 6.88 3.63 -0.24
C LEU A 104 7.21 4.68 -1.31
N GLY A 105 6.23 4.98 -2.16
CA GLY A 105 6.37 5.96 -3.23
C GLY A 105 5.02 6.52 -3.65
N ILE A 106 5.01 7.75 -4.13
CA ILE A 106 3.85 8.35 -4.80
C ILE A 106 4.35 9.16 -5.99
N ALA A 107 3.63 9.04 -7.10
CA ALA A 107 3.79 9.88 -8.27
C ALA A 107 2.41 10.37 -8.72
N ALA A 108 2.34 11.63 -9.10
CA ALA A 108 1.19 12.18 -9.80
C ALA A 108 1.62 12.55 -11.22
N TYR A 109 0.73 12.38 -12.19
CA TYR A 109 0.98 12.81 -13.57
C TYR A 109 -0.31 13.29 -14.23
N PRO A 110 -0.29 14.42 -14.95
CA PRO A 110 -1.42 14.86 -15.73
C PRO A 110 -1.59 13.96 -16.95
N VAL A 111 -2.83 13.81 -17.38
CA VAL A 111 -3.20 13.09 -18.60
C VAL A 111 -3.93 14.08 -19.48
N ARG A 112 -3.48 14.24 -20.72
CA ARG A 112 -4.08 15.19 -21.66
C ARG A 112 -5.61 15.03 -21.70
N ASP A 113 -6.30 16.07 -21.24
CA ASP A 113 -7.75 16.19 -21.33
C ASP A 113 -8.11 17.60 -21.83
N LYS A 114 -9.30 18.09 -21.48
CA LYS A 114 -9.77 19.44 -21.76
C LYS A 114 -9.12 20.42 -20.79
N PHE A 115 -8.44 21.42 -21.34
CA PHE A 115 -8.08 22.60 -20.58
C PHE A 115 -9.34 23.39 -20.20
N MET A 116 -9.50 23.69 -18.92
CA MET A 116 -10.57 24.53 -18.40
C MET A 116 -10.02 25.91 -18.06
N PRO A 117 -10.66 27.01 -18.52
CA PRO A 117 -10.30 28.35 -18.09
C PRO A 117 -10.69 28.55 -16.63
N ALA A 118 -9.76 29.05 -15.83
CA ALA A 118 -9.92 29.33 -14.42
C ALA A 118 -9.46 30.75 -14.10
N LYS A 119 -10.24 31.44 -13.27
CA LYS A 119 -9.99 32.78 -12.74
C LYS A 119 -10.36 32.84 -11.27
N LEU A 120 -10.17 33.98 -10.62
CA LEU A 120 -10.73 34.18 -9.27
C LEU A 120 -12.23 33.89 -9.27
N MET A 121 -12.72 33.27 -8.20
CA MET A 121 -14.09 32.79 -8.03
C MET A 121 -14.50 31.67 -9.00
N SER A 122 -13.54 30.99 -9.65
CA SER A 122 -13.84 29.80 -10.46
C SER A 122 -13.71 28.51 -9.66
N VAL A 123 -14.45 27.49 -10.10
CA VAL A 123 -14.36 26.13 -9.60
C VAL A 123 -13.67 25.29 -10.68
N VAL A 124 -12.56 24.66 -10.30
CA VAL A 124 -11.78 23.77 -11.16
C VAL A 124 -12.04 22.32 -10.73
N PRO A 125 -12.79 21.54 -11.52
CA PRO A 125 -12.97 20.12 -11.23
C PRO A 125 -11.68 19.40 -11.59
N ILE A 126 -11.06 18.72 -10.63
CA ILE A 126 -9.93 17.83 -10.85
C ILE A 126 -10.41 16.39 -10.66
N HIS A 127 -10.04 15.53 -11.59
CA HIS A 127 -10.37 14.12 -11.52
C HIS A 127 -9.21 13.25 -12.00
N GLY A 128 -9.29 11.96 -11.76
CA GLY A 128 -8.33 10.99 -12.27
C GLY A 128 -8.30 9.71 -11.47
N LEU A 129 -7.54 8.74 -11.95
CA LEU A 129 -7.42 7.43 -11.33
C LEU A 129 -6.32 7.45 -10.26
N VAL A 130 -6.64 6.88 -9.11
CA VAL A 130 -5.68 6.51 -8.08
C VAL A 130 -5.44 5.02 -8.19
N LYS A 131 -4.19 4.62 -8.46
CA LYS A 131 -3.77 3.24 -8.59
C LYS A 131 -2.75 2.88 -7.54
N TRP A 132 -2.96 1.77 -6.84
CA TRP A 132 -2.04 1.25 -5.83
C TRP A 132 -1.27 0.03 -6.35
N PHE A 133 0.02 -0.02 -6.03
CA PHE A 133 0.90 -1.15 -6.35
C PHE A 133 1.63 -1.71 -5.12
N ALA A 134 1.90 -3.01 -5.16
CA ALA A 134 2.56 -3.74 -4.09
C ALA A 134 4.08 -3.58 -4.12
N GLY A 135 4.64 -3.06 -3.02
CA GLY A 135 6.08 -2.92 -2.82
C GLY A 135 6.73 -2.09 -3.92
N HIS A 136 7.86 -2.57 -4.44
CA HIS A 136 8.61 -1.96 -5.52
C HIS A 136 8.21 -2.48 -6.92
N THR A 137 7.01 -3.03 -7.07
CA THR A 137 6.55 -3.64 -8.34
C THR A 137 5.35 -2.88 -8.91
N PHE A 138 5.01 -3.11 -10.17
CA PHE A 138 3.75 -2.64 -10.79
C PHE A 138 2.65 -3.70 -10.74
N ARG A 139 2.69 -4.58 -9.73
CA ARG A 139 1.59 -5.52 -9.47
C ARG A 139 0.55 -4.82 -8.62
N ASP A 140 -0.71 -5.00 -8.99
CA ASP A 140 -1.85 -4.44 -8.25
C ASP A 140 -1.69 -4.67 -6.75
N TYR A 141 -1.93 -3.61 -5.98
CA TYR A 141 -2.00 -3.72 -4.53
C TYR A 141 -3.28 -4.46 -4.17
N TYR A 142 -3.19 -5.78 -4.18
CA TYR A 142 -4.11 -6.54 -3.38
C TYR A 142 -3.68 -6.25 -1.95
N PRO A 143 -4.56 -5.68 -1.08
CA PRO A 143 -4.34 -5.90 0.32
C PRO A 143 -4.14 -7.40 0.40
N HIS A 144 -3.01 -7.83 0.93
CA HIS A 144 -3.01 -9.16 1.48
C HIS A 144 -4.23 -9.10 2.41
N THR A 145 -5.36 -9.68 1.96
CA THR A 145 -6.13 -10.53 2.85
C THR A 145 -5.02 -11.20 3.59
N THR A 146 -5.03 -11.04 4.90
CA THR A 146 -4.27 -11.95 5.73
C THR A 146 -4.74 -13.33 5.28
N PHE A 147 -4.14 -13.88 4.23
CA PHE A 147 -3.59 -15.19 4.18
C PHE A 147 -2.82 -15.20 5.48
N ARG A 148 -3.57 -15.58 6.50
CA ARG A 148 -3.12 -16.11 7.75
C ARG A 148 -2.36 -17.35 7.29
N THR A 149 -1.17 -17.12 6.73
CA THR A 149 -0.24 -18.16 6.33
C THR A 149 0.18 -18.91 7.60
N GLY A 150 0.08 -18.27 8.76
CA GLY A 150 0.07 -18.90 10.09
C GLY A 150 -1.23 -19.65 10.45
N SER A 151 -1.96 -20.24 9.50
CA SER A 151 -2.95 -21.28 9.86
C SER A 151 -2.86 -22.48 8.93
N THR A 152 -2.60 -22.30 7.65
CA THR A 152 -2.40 -23.44 6.74
C THR A 152 -1.01 -24.03 6.89
N LEU A 153 0.07 -23.23 6.90
CA LEU A 153 1.42 -23.74 7.14
C LEU A 153 1.54 -24.35 8.53
N ASP A 154 0.97 -23.71 9.55
CA ASP A 154 0.98 -24.22 10.93
C ASP A 154 0.20 -25.53 11.06
N LEU A 155 -0.92 -25.69 10.34
CA LEU A 155 -1.65 -26.96 10.27
C LEU A 155 -0.84 -28.03 9.53
N TYR A 156 -0.18 -27.69 8.41
CA TYR A 156 0.69 -28.63 7.70
C TYR A 156 1.87 -29.08 8.57
N PHE A 157 2.52 -28.16 9.27
CA PHE A 157 3.60 -28.49 10.21
C PHE A 157 3.10 -29.34 11.38
N ALA A 158 1.93 -29.03 11.95
CA ALA A 158 1.33 -29.81 13.01
C ALA A 158 0.98 -31.24 12.56
N VAL A 159 0.44 -31.41 11.34
CA VAL A 159 0.12 -32.72 10.76
C VAL A 159 1.39 -33.53 10.49
N ILE A 160 2.42 -32.93 9.90
CA ILE A 160 3.70 -33.60 9.64
C ILE A 160 4.37 -34.00 10.96
N PHE A 161 4.40 -33.09 11.95
CA PHE A 161 4.98 -33.35 13.26
C PHE A 161 4.24 -34.48 14.00
N GLY A 162 2.89 -34.46 13.98
CA GLY A 162 2.07 -35.53 14.53
C GLY A 162 2.32 -36.88 13.85
N TRP A 163 2.46 -36.90 12.52
CA TRP A 163 2.79 -38.10 11.76
C TRP A 163 4.17 -38.66 12.14
N CYS A 164 5.18 -37.81 12.26
CA CYS A 164 6.52 -38.22 12.70
C CYS A 164 6.51 -38.83 14.10
N ILE A 165 5.77 -38.24 15.05
CA ILE A 165 5.62 -38.81 16.41
C ILE A 165 4.94 -40.18 16.34
N MET A 166 3.86 -40.31 15.56
CA MET A 166 3.15 -41.57 15.42
C MET A 166 4.06 -42.68 14.86
N VAL A 167 4.83 -42.39 13.81
CA VAL A 167 5.79 -43.35 13.21
C VAL A 167 6.88 -43.73 14.22
N PHE A 168 7.39 -42.76 14.99
CA PHE A 168 8.38 -43.01 16.03
C PHE A 168 7.84 -43.93 17.15
N LEU A 169 6.60 -43.69 17.60
CA LEU A 169 5.96 -44.53 18.62
C LEU A 169 5.68 -45.95 18.10
N LEU A 170 5.23 -46.10 16.86
CA LEU A 170 4.98 -47.42 16.27
C LEU A 170 6.29 -48.21 16.08
N THR A 171 7.34 -47.57 15.60
CA THR A 171 8.65 -48.22 15.40
C THR A 171 9.29 -48.64 16.72
N THR A 172 9.21 -47.81 17.76
CA THR A 172 9.69 -48.17 19.11
C THR A 172 8.89 -49.32 19.72
N MET A 173 7.56 -49.33 19.58
CA MET A 173 6.72 -50.46 20.01
C MET A 173 7.09 -51.76 19.31
N LEU A 174 7.29 -51.73 17.99
CA LEU A 174 7.70 -52.90 17.20
C LEU A 174 9.08 -53.42 17.63
N LEU A 175 10.04 -52.51 17.89
CA LEU A 175 11.37 -52.89 18.38
C LEU A 175 11.31 -53.54 19.76
N VAL A 176 10.52 -52.99 20.69
CA VAL A 176 10.34 -53.57 22.03
C VAL A 176 9.68 -54.95 21.95
N TRP A 177 8.66 -55.09 21.11
CA TRP A 177 7.98 -56.37 20.87
C TRP A 177 8.94 -57.41 20.27
N TYR A 178 9.71 -57.03 19.24
CA TYR A 178 10.68 -57.90 18.59
C TYR A 178 11.81 -58.30 19.56
N TYR A 179 12.33 -57.34 20.33
CA TYR A 179 13.35 -57.61 21.33
C TYR A 179 12.85 -58.61 22.38
N ARG A 180 11.65 -58.39 22.91
CA ARG A 180 11.08 -59.25 23.97
C ARG A 180 10.77 -60.66 23.48
N ASN A 181 10.23 -60.80 22.28
CA ASN A 181 9.71 -62.08 21.79
C ASN A 181 10.73 -62.89 20.98
N HIS A 182 11.70 -62.24 20.32
CA HIS A 182 12.68 -62.93 19.48
C HIS A 182 14.12 -62.83 19.99
N LEU A 183 14.62 -61.62 20.29
CA LEU A 183 16.04 -61.46 20.65
C LEU A 183 16.35 -61.96 22.07
N ARG A 184 15.54 -61.56 23.06
CA ARG A 184 15.71 -61.95 24.46
C ARG A 184 15.77 -63.47 24.68
N PRO A 185 14.83 -64.29 24.18
CA PRO A 185 14.91 -65.74 24.38
C PRO A 185 16.10 -66.38 23.66
N LYS A 186 16.53 -65.84 22.50
CA LYS A 186 17.75 -66.30 21.82
C LYS A 186 19.00 -66.01 22.66
N LEU A 187 19.13 -64.79 23.18
CA LEU A 187 20.25 -64.38 24.05
C LEU A 187 20.31 -65.22 25.33
N LEU A 188 19.17 -65.45 25.99
CA LEU A 188 19.12 -66.29 27.19
C LEU A 188 19.53 -67.74 26.90
N ARG A 189 19.09 -68.32 25.77
CA ARG A 189 19.50 -69.67 25.35
C ARG A 189 20.99 -69.76 25.00
N SER A 190 21.59 -68.72 24.42
CA SER A 190 23.02 -68.73 24.11
C SER A 190 23.89 -68.62 25.35
N VAL A 191 23.46 -67.84 26.35
CA VAL A 191 24.19 -67.70 27.63
C VAL A 191 24.12 -69.00 28.42
N LEU A 192 22.93 -69.61 28.56
CA LEU A 192 22.72 -70.86 29.30
C LEU A 192 23.37 -72.11 28.66
N LYS A 193 23.87 -72.04 27.42
CA LYS A 193 24.59 -73.15 26.76
C LYS A 193 26.10 -73.09 26.96
N ASN A 194 26.62 -71.97 27.45
CA ASN A 194 28.05 -71.75 27.68
C ASN A 194 28.44 -71.91 29.16
N GLU A 195 27.48 -72.24 30.03
CA GLU A 195 27.68 -72.75 31.40
C GLU A 195 27.52 -74.27 31.40
#